data_AF-A0A5K7YWF5-F1
#
_entry.id   AF-A0A5K7YWF5-F1
#
_cell.length_a   1.000
_cell.length_b   1.000
_cell.length_c   1.000
_cell.angle_alpha   90.00
_cell.angle_beta   90.00
_cell.angle_gamma   90.00
#
_symmetry.space_group_name_H-M   'P 1'
#
loop_
_entity.id
_entity.type
_entity.pdbx_description
1 polymer ?
#
loop_
_entity_poly.entity_id
_entity_poly.type
_entity_poly.pdbx_seq_one_letter_code
_entity_poly.pdbx_strand_id
1 'polypeptide(L)'
;MGLRHSFKTARKRIDALDGEERETLLAICRDIRHAEETLAEKAAPELANCMACRGLCCRNIHPADIITEWDLVYILALAPQIEEALAACVAREGFFPADCIFLENGTGPCIFPDHLRPERCIISFCRVAPSIEKEIGRVMGGFSRLIRFFMHRPFRRAFRTLISFTAFRRFPNA
;
A
#
# COMPACT_ATOMS: atom_id res chain seq x y z
N MET A 1 6.59 -11.50 -11.33
CA MET A 1 5.38 -10.87 -11.90
C MET A 1 5.65 -9.37 -11.97
N GLY A 2 5.34 -8.71 -13.10
CA GLY A 2 5.60 -7.26 -13.25
C GLY A 2 4.62 -6.39 -12.48
N LEU A 3 4.99 -5.14 -12.23
CA LEU A 3 4.21 -4.18 -11.47
C LEU A 3 2.86 -3.86 -12.13
N ARG A 4 2.79 -3.95 -13.46
CA ARG A 4 1.52 -3.87 -14.21
C ARG A 4 0.50 -4.93 -13.83
N HIS A 5 0.95 -6.14 -13.54
CA HIS A 5 0.07 -7.19 -13.05
C HIS A 5 -0.42 -6.86 -11.64
N SER A 6 0.51 -6.50 -10.73
CA SER A 6 0.19 -6.13 -9.35
C SER A 6 -0.80 -4.96 -9.27
N PHE A 7 -0.65 -3.94 -10.12
CA PHE A 7 -1.57 -2.80 -10.18
C PHE A 7 -3.00 -3.21 -10.57
N LYS A 8 -3.14 -4.04 -11.62
CA LYS A 8 -4.45 -4.57 -12.03
C LYS A 8 -5.09 -5.40 -10.92
N THR A 9 -4.31 -6.22 -10.23
CA THR A 9 -4.78 -7.06 -9.13
C THR A 9 -5.22 -6.21 -7.93
N ALA A 10 -4.43 -5.21 -7.56
CA ALA A 10 -4.75 -4.27 -6.49
C ALA A 10 -6.08 -3.56 -6.75
N ARG A 11 -6.27 -3.01 -7.96
CA ARG A 11 -7.54 -2.36 -8.34
C ARG A 11 -8.72 -3.32 -8.28
N LYS A 12 -8.58 -4.51 -8.87
CA LYS A 12 -9.63 -5.54 -8.82
C LYS A 12 -10.03 -5.91 -7.38
N ARG A 13 -9.06 -5.94 -6.45
CA ARG A 13 -9.33 -6.20 -5.03
C ARG A 13 -10.15 -5.09 -4.40
N ILE A 14 -9.80 -3.83 -4.65
CA ILE A 14 -10.51 -2.65 -4.13
C ILE A 14 -11.92 -2.59 -4.72
N ASP A 15 -12.06 -2.75 -6.04
CA ASP A 15 -13.35 -2.69 -6.75
C ASP A 15 -14.34 -3.72 -6.24
N ALA A 16 -13.86 -4.90 -5.87
CA ALA A 16 -14.70 -5.96 -5.37
C ALA A 16 -15.32 -5.67 -3.99
N LEU A 17 -14.78 -4.70 -3.22
CA LEU A 17 -15.21 -4.41 -1.85
C LEU A 17 -16.58 -3.73 -1.80
N ASP A 18 -17.42 -4.18 -0.87
CA ASP A 18 -18.65 -3.48 -0.50
C ASP A 18 -18.37 -2.29 0.44
N GLY A 19 -19.40 -1.52 0.80
CA GLY A 19 -19.25 -0.29 1.59
C GLY A 19 -18.59 -0.52 2.97
N GLU A 20 -19.01 -1.56 3.69
CA GLU A 20 -18.48 -1.90 5.02
C GLU A 20 -17.03 -2.41 4.92
N GLU A 21 -16.75 -3.23 3.90
CA GLU A 21 -15.39 -3.68 3.60
C GLU A 21 -14.47 -2.52 3.22
N ARG A 22 -14.97 -1.51 2.49
CA ARG A 22 -14.21 -0.29 2.14
C ARG A 22 -13.91 0.57 3.36
N GLU A 23 -14.88 0.76 4.25
CA GLU A 23 -14.65 1.47 5.51
C GLU A 23 -13.60 0.76 6.38
N THR A 24 -13.68 -0.57 6.46
CA THR A 24 -12.69 -1.38 7.18
C THR A 24 -11.29 -1.24 6.55
N LEU A 25 -11.19 -1.31 5.23
CA LEU A 25 -9.93 -1.09 4.51
C LEU A 25 -9.37 0.30 4.83
N LEU A 26 -10.18 1.35 4.72
CA LEU A 26 -9.76 2.72 5.01
C LEU A 26 -9.28 2.88 6.44
N ALA A 27 -9.94 2.26 7.41
CA ALA A 27 -9.48 2.28 8.81
C ALA A 27 -8.09 1.64 8.96
N ILE A 28 -7.87 0.47 8.35
CA ILE A 28 -6.55 -0.19 8.35
C ILE A 28 -5.49 0.70 7.69
N CYS A 29 -5.82 1.32 6.54
CA CYS A 29 -4.89 2.21 5.86
C CYS A 29 -4.58 3.47 6.69
N ARG A 30 -5.55 4.07 7.37
CA ARG A 30 -5.29 5.20 8.28
C ARG A 30 -4.39 4.82 9.44
N ASP A 31 -4.55 3.63 10.01
CA ASP A 31 -3.66 3.13 11.06
C ASP A 31 -2.22 2.96 10.54
N ILE A 32 -2.05 2.42 9.33
CA ILE A 32 -0.74 2.29 8.69
C ILE A 32 -0.12 3.68 8.53
N ARG A 33 -0.87 4.61 7.95
CA ARG A 33 -0.43 6.00 7.74
C ARG A 33 0.01 6.67 9.05
N HIS A 34 -0.75 6.50 10.12
CA HIS A 34 -0.37 7.08 11.41
C HIS A 34 0.94 6.49 11.96
N ALA A 35 1.17 5.20 11.74
CA ALA A 35 2.44 4.56 12.07
C ALA A 35 3.59 5.07 11.18
N GLU A 36 3.34 5.32 9.89
CA GLU A 36 4.31 5.92 8.97
C GLU A 36 4.67 7.35 9.38
N GLU A 37 3.68 8.16 9.78
CA GLU A 37 3.89 9.53 10.30
C GLU A 37 4.75 9.50 11.58
N THR A 38 4.43 8.61 12.52
CA THR A 38 5.23 8.45 13.76
C THR A 38 6.66 8.00 13.46
N LEU A 39 6.83 7.07 12.50
CA LEU A 39 8.16 6.64 12.07
C LEU A 39 8.92 7.79 11.42
N ALA A 40 8.27 8.55 10.54
CA ALA A 40 8.89 9.68 9.84
C ALA A 40 9.31 10.79 10.81
N GLU A 41 8.52 11.10 11.84
CA GLU A 41 8.87 12.06 12.88
C GLU A 41 10.11 11.62 13.66
N LYS A 42 10.16 10.35 14.07
CA LYS A 42 11.29 9.81 14.85
C LYS A 42 12.55 9.61 14.04
N ALA A 43 12.39 9.28 12.76
CA ALA A 43 13.47 9.09 11.82
C ALA A 43 13.81 10.40 11.07
N ALA A 44 13.18 11.54 11.40
CA ALA A 44 13.42 12.83 10.74
C ALA A 44 14.92 13.21 10.67
N PRO A 45 15.75 13.07 11.73
CA PRO A 45 17.17 13.39 11.64
C PRO A 45 17.93 12.48 10.66
N GLU A 46 17.54 11.22 10.54
CA GLU A 46 18.13 10.21 9.68
C GLU A 46 17.61 10.32 8.23
N LEU A 47 16.33 10.65 8.07
CA LEU A 47 15.61 10.81 6.80
C LEU A 47 15.93 12.14 6.12
N ALA A 48 16.33 13.18 6.85
CA ALA A 48 16.72 14.47 6.27
C ALA A 48 17.81 14.32 5.18
N ASN A 49 18.74 13.38 5.40
CA ASN A 49 19.80 13.07 4.43
C ASN A 49 19.29 12.28 3.22
N CYS A 50 18.27 11.44 3.39
CA CYS A 50 17.64 10.68 2.29
C CYS A 50 16.68 11.54 1.45
N MET A 51 15.94 12.46 2.07
CA MET A 51 15.04 13.38 1.36
C MET A 51 15.80 14.43 0.53
N ALA A 52 17.06 14.75 0.91
CA ALA A 52 17.95 15.59 0.12
C ALA A 52 18.45 14.94 -1.20
N CYS A 53 18.19 13.64 -1.39
CA CYS A 53 18.90 12.83 -2.40
C CYS A 53 18.39 12.98 -3.85
N ARG A 54 17.45 13.88 -4.17
CA ARG A 54 16.97 14.17 -5.55
C ARG A 54 16.75 12.92 -6.43
N GLY A 55 16.25 11.82 -5.86
CA GLY A 55 16.01 10.56 -6.59
C GLY A 55 17.23 9.63 -6.77
N LEU A 56 18.40 9.91 -6.19
CA LEU A 56 19.56 8.99 -6.19
C LEU A 56 19.25 7.65 -5.52
N CYS A 57 18.43 7.67 -4.48
CA CYS A 57 17.88 6.50 -3.80
C CYS A 57 16.85 5.72 -4.64
N CYS A 58 16.51 6.21 -5.83
CA CYS A 58 15.57 5.64 -6.78
C CYS A 58 16.24 5.26 -8.12
N ARG A 59 17.57 5.36 -8.22
CA ARG A 59 18.35 4.93 -9.39
C ARG A 59 18.66 3.44 -9.34
N ASN A 60 18.64 2.78 -10.50
CA ASN A 60 18.93 1.35 -10.67
C ASN A 60 18.08 0.42 -9.78
N ILE A 61 16.86 0.84 -9.46
CA ILE A 61 15.89 0.04 -8.72
C ILE A 61 14.88 -0.52 -9.70
N HIS A 62 14.67 -1.83 -9.68
CA HIS A 62 13.53 -2.43 -10.34
C HIS A 62 12.28 -2.21 -9.47
N PRO A 63 11.30 -1.39 -9.89
CA PRO A 63 10.21 -0.97 -8.99
C PRO A 63 9.35 -2.14 -8.50
N ALA A 64 9.24 -3.24 -9.25
CA ALA A 64 8.53 -4.44 -8.80
C ALA A 64 9.22 -5.19 -7.64
N ASP A 65 10.49 -4.88 -7.35
CA ASP A 65 11.22 -5.44 -6.21
C ASP A 65 10.99 -4.63 -4.93
N ILE A 66 10.45 -3.42 -5.05
CA ILE A 66 10.20 -2.51 -3.92
C ILE A 66 8.70 -2.35 -3.69
N ILE A 67 7.93 -2.18 -4.75
CA ILE A 67 6.49 -1.97 -4.67
C ILE A 67 5.78 -3.30 -4.84
N THR A 68 5.12 -3.72 -3.78
CA THR A 68 4.28 -4.91 -3.74
C THR A 68 2.84 -4.58 -4.14
N GLU A 69 2.03 -5.62 -4.36
CA GLU A 69 0.59 -5.47 -4.55
C GLU A 69 -0.09 -4.76 -3.37
N TRP A 70 0.39 -4.98 -2.14
CA TRP A 70 -0.21 -4.42 -0.94
C TRP A 70 0.09 -2.93 -0.78
N ASP A 71 1.27 -2.49 -1.22
CA ASP A 71 1.59 -1.08 -1.36
C ASP A 71 0.61 -0.39 -2.30
N LEU A 72 0.31 -1.01 -3.45
CA LEU A 72 -0.63 -0.47 -4.42
C LEU A 72 -2.05 -0.41 -3.86
N VAL A 73 -2.48 -1.43 -3.10
CA VAL A 73 -3.79 -1.42 -2.42
C VAL A 73 -3.85 -0.29 -1.39
N TYR A 74 -2.82 -0.14 -0.57
CA TYR A 74 -2.72 0.92 0.44
C TYR A 74 -2.79 2.31 -0.20
N ILE A 75 -1.98 2.52 -1.24
CA ILE A 75 -1.85 3.79 -1.93
C ILE A 75 -3.15 4.18 -2.65
N LEU A 76 -3.74 3.25 -3.41
CA LEU A 76 -4.99 3.50 -4.13
C LEU A 76 -6.17 3.73 -3.19
N ALA A 77 -6.15 3.13 -1.99
CA ALA A 77 -7.19 3.36 -1.00
C ALA A 77 -7.14 4.76 -0.38
N LEU A 78 -5.94 5.31 -0.14
CA LEU A 78 -5.78 6.63 0.51
C LEU A 78 -5.65 7.81 -0.46
N ALA A 79 -5.17 7.56 -1.67
CA ALA A 79 -4.94 8.60 -2.68
C ALA A 79 -5.51 8.17 -4.04
N PRO A 80 -6.83 7.93 -4.16
CA PRO A 80 -7.44 7.46 -5.42
C PRO A 80 -7.17 8.40 -6.60
N GLN A 81 -6.98 9.69 -6.34
CA GLN A 81 -6.69 10.70 -7.37
C GLN A 81 -5.39 10.46 -8.14
N ILE A 82 -4.45 9.65 -7.62
CA ILE A 82 -3.19 9.35 -8.32
C ILE A 82 -3.30 8.14 -9.26
N GLU A 83 -4.45 7.46 -9.29
CA GLU A 83 -4.62 6.20 -10.06
C GLU A 83 -4.21 6.38 -11.53
N GLU A 84 -4.66 7.44 -12.19
CA GLU A 84 -4.36 7.69 -13.60
C GLU A 84 -2.86 7.89 -13.85
N ALA A 85 -2.22 8.70 -13.00
CA ALA A 85 -0.78 8.94 -13.06
C ALA A 85 0.00 7.65 -12.80
N LEU A 86 -0.45 6.83 -11.84
CA LEU A 86 0.16 5.56 -11.50
C LEU A 86 0.02 4.55 -12.65
N ALA A 87 -1.15 4.48 -13.28
CA ALA A 87 -1.40 3.65 -14.45
C ALA A 87 -0.50 4.04 -15.63
N ALA A 88 -0.32 5.35 -15.89
CA ALA A 88 0.57 5.85 -16.93
C ALA A 88 2.04 5.52 -16.65
N CYS A 89 2.48 5.57 -15.39
CA CYS A 89 3.84 5.18 -15.00
C CYS A 89 4.07 3.68 -15.19
N VAL A 90 3.15 2.84 -14.71
CA VAL A 90 3.25 1.39 -14.81
C VAL A 90 3.11 0.88 -16.26
N ALA A 91 2.41 1.62 -17.14
CA ALA A 91 2.38 1.32 -18.57
C ALA A 91 3.75 1.46 -19.26
N ARG A 92 4.66 2.26 -18.69
CA ARG A 92 6.03 2.47 -19.18
C ARG A 92 7.05 1.50 -18.57
N GLU A 93 6.60 0.51 -17.80
CA GLU A 93 7.47 -0.50 -17.18
C GLU A 93 8.30 -1.23 -18.24
N GLY A 94 9.60 -0.96 -18.27
CA GLY A 94 10.59 -1.68 -19.06
C GLY A 94 11.34 -2.71 -18.21
N PHE A 95 11.97 -3.69 -18.85
CA PHE A 95 12.73 -4.75 -18.16
C PHE A 95 14.01 -4.26 -17.45
N PHE A 96 14.56 -3.11 -17.87
CA PHE A 96 15.77 -2.50 -17.30
C PHE A 96 15.64 -0.97 -17.19
N PRO A 97 14.87 -0.45 -16.23
CA PRO A 97 14.76 0.99 -16.03
C PRO A 97 16.03 1.52 -15.35
N ALA A 98 16.67 2.54 -15.94
CA ALA A 98 17.81 3.24 -15.33
C ALA A 98 17.38 4.05 -14.09
N ASP A 99 16.14 4.59 -14.13
CA ASP A 99 15.54 5.41 -13.09
C ASP A 99 14.16 4.87 -12.70
N CYS A 100 13.74 5.09 -11.44
CA CYS A 100 12.41 4.70 -10.98
C CYS A 100 11.30 5.35 -11.82
N ILE A 101 10.36 4.54 -12.32
CA ILE A 101 9.24 4.97 -13.20
C ILE A 101 8.27 5.95 -12.53
N PHE A 102 8.36 6.12 -11.21
CA PHE A 102 7.54 7.01 -10.39
C PHE A 102 8.18 8.37 -10.15
N LEU A 103 9.36 8.64 -10.71
CA LEU A 103 9.96 9.97 -10.71
C LEU A 103 9.45 10.75 -11.92
N GLU A 104 9.12 12.02 -11.70
CA GLU A 104 8.83 12.93 -12.80
C GLU A 104 10.09 13.09 -13.67
N ASN A 105 10.00 12.77 -14.97
CA ASN A 105 11.14 12.81 -15.91
C ASN A 105 12.40 12.04 -15.46
N GLY A 106 12.27 11.00 -14.62
CA GLY A 106 13.38 10.15 -14.15
C GLY A 106 14.33 10.79 -13.12
N THR A 107 14.18 12.08 -12.81
CA THR A 107 15.05 12.81 -11.86
C THR A 107 14.31 13.84 -10.98
N GLY A 108 13.02 14.09 -11.27
CA GLY A 108 12.16 15.02 -10.54
C GLY A 108 11.53 14.41 -9.29
N PRO A 109 10.57 15.12 -8.66
CA PRO A 109 9.86 14.62 -7.49
C PRO A 109 9.12 13.31 -7.81
N CYS A 110 8.90 12.50 -6.76
CA CYS A 110 8.14 11.28 -6.90
C CYS A 110 6.64 11.61 -7.01
N ILE A 111 5.90 10.86 -7.84
CA ILE A 111 4.44 11.01 -7.96
C ILE A 111 3.68 10.64 -6.68
N PHE A 112 4.32 9.87 -5.78
CA PHE A 112 3.74 9.53 -4.50
C PHE A 112 3.82 10.74 -3.56
N PRO A 113 2.72 11.10 -2.87
CA PRO A 113 2.75 12.19 -1.89
C PRO A 113 3.84 11.97 -0.83
N ASP A 114 4.40 13.06 -0.30
CA ASP A 114 5.50 12.97 0.67
C ASP A 114 5.15 12.15 1.92
N HIS A 115 3.88 12.19 2.32
CA HIS A 115 3.33 11.48 3.47
C HIS A 115 2.78 10.07 3.14
N LEU A 116 3.01 9.58 1.92
CA LEU A 116 2.46 8.30 1.47
C LEU A 116 3.51 7.59 0.60
N ARG A 117 4.24 6.65 1.19
CA ARG A 117 5.34 5.95 0.49
C ARG A 117 5.13 4.44 0.59
N PRO A 118 5.60 3.65 -0.40
CA PRO A 118 5.59 2.19 -0.28
C PRO A 118 6.36 1.70 0.96
N GLU A 119 5.93 0.58 1.54
CA GLU A 119 6.50 -0.05 2.74
C GLU A 119 8.02 -0.18 2.61
N ARG A 120 8.47 -0.82 1.52
CA ARG A 120 9.90 -1.04 1.28
C ARG A 120 10.66 0.25 1.07
N CYS A 121 10.06 1.29 0.49
CA CYS A 121 10.71 2.60 0.37
C CYS A 121 11.00 3.15 1.78
N ILE A 122 10.00 3.22 2.66
CA ILE A 122 10.18 3.78 4.01
C ILE A 122 11.23 2.98 4.81
N ILE A 123 11.13 1.65 4.84
CA ILE A 123 11.99 0.80 5.68
C ILE A 123 13.42 0.68 5.15
N SER A 124 13.64 0.69 3.82
CA SER A 124 14.98 0.57 3.24
C SER A 124 15.83 1.82 3.46
N PHE A 125 15.22 2.99 3.63
CA PHE A 125 15.92 4.25 3.91
C PHE A 125 16.22 4.45 5.39
N CYS A 126 15.42 3.84 6.27
CA CYS A 126 15.59 3.86 7.71
C CYS A 126 16.57 2.76 8.16
N ARG A 127 17.82 2.76 7.68
CA ARG A 127 18.83 1.71 7.95
C ARG A 127 19.11 1.60 9.46
N VAL A 128 18.27 0.79 10.13
CA VAL A 128 18.31 0.18 11.46
C VAL A 128 19.09 0.97 12.52
N ALA A 129 18.65 2.19 12.81
CA ALA A 129 18.91 2.73 14.14
C ALA A 129 18.04 1.93 15.15
N PRO A 130 18.59 1.40 16.25
CA PRO A 130 17.81 0.64 17.24
C PRO A 130 16.62 1.44 17.81
N SER A 131 16.69 2.78 17.75
CA SER A 131 15.64 3.70 18.19
C SER A 131 14.36 3.66 17.34
N ILE A 132 14.43 3.21 16.09
CA ILE A 132 13.30 3.26 15.13
C ILE A 132 12.74 1.88 14.77
N GLU A 133 13.40 0.79 15.19
CA GLU A 133 13.00 -0.59 14.88
C GLU A 133 11.57 -0.91 15.34
N LYS A 134 11.17 -0.39 16.51
CA LYS A 134 9.81 -0.55 17.03
C LYS A 134 8.75 0.09 16.13
N GLU A 135 9.05 1.25 15.54
CA GLU A 135 8.11 1.93 14.66
C GLU A 135 8.06 1.26 13.27
N ILE A 136 9.20 0.77 12.77
CA ILE A 136 9.25 -0.09 11.58
C ILE A 136 8.35 -1.32 11.80
N GLY A 137 8.46 -1.99 12.95
CA GLY A 137 7.61 -3.13 13.30
C GLY A 137 6.12 -2.80 13.35
N ARG A 138 5.74 -1.57 13.71
CA ARG A 138 4.34 -1.11 13.70
C ARG A 138 3.81 -0.92 12.29
N VAL A 139 4.61 -0.34 11.39
CA VAL A 139 4.27 -0.21 9.97
C VAL A 139 4.09 -1.60 9.35
N MET A 140 5.06 -2.50 9.53
CA MET A 140 4.98 -3.89 9.06
C MET A 140 3.79 -4.66 9.64
N GLY A 141 3.46 -4.43 10.91
CA GLY A 141 2.28 -4.98 11.57
C GLY A 141 0.98 -4.46 10.94
N GLY A 142 0.95 -3.19 10.52
CA GLY A 142 -0.13 -2.59 9.75
C GLY A 142 -0.33 -3.27 8.39
N PHE A 143 0.74 -3.41 7.59
CA PHE A 143 0.68 -4.14 6.32
C PHE A 143 0.30 -5.61 6.50
N SER A 144 0.76 -6.26 7.58
CA SER A 144 0.31 -7.61 7.93
C SER A 144 -1.20 -7.69 8.21
N ARG A 145 -1.78 -6.67 8.87
CA ARG A 145 -3.25 -6.57 9.07
C ARG A 145 -3.99 -6.38 7.75
N LEU A 146 -3.46 -5.55 6.85
CA LEU A 146 -3.99 -5.35 5.50
C LEU A 146 -4.04 -6.67 4.72
N ILE A 147 -2.94 -7.44 4.72
CA ILE A 147 -2.86 -8.75 4.06
C ILE A 147 -3.89 -9.71 4.65
N ARG A 148 -3.96 -9.80 5.99
CA ARG A 148 -4.92 -10.68 6.69
C ARG A 148 -6.37 -10.31 6.37
N PHE A 149 -6.69 -9.02 6.25
CA PHE A 149 -8.02 -8.57 5.86
C PHE A 149 -8.44 -9.19 4.52
N PHE A 150 -7.60 -9.11 3.49
CA PHE A 150 -7.91 -9.71 2.19
C PHE A 150 -7.86 -11.24 2.18
N MET A 151 -7.02 -11.87 3.01
CA MET A 151 -6.99 -13.34 3.16
C MET A 151 -8.25 -13.90 3.82
N HIS A 152 -8.77 -13.23 4.85
CA HIS A 152 -9.95 -13.70 5.60
C HIS A 152 -11.28 -13.25 4.99
N ARG A 153 -11.25 -12.29 4.08
CA ARG A 153 -12.42 -11.79 3.35
C ARG A 153 -13.33 -12.87 2.74
N PRO A 154 -12.83 -13.85 1.95
CA PRO A 154 -13.71 -14.88 1.37
C PRO A 154 -14.45 -15.69 2.44
N PHE A 155 -13.78 -15.99 3.57
CA PHE A 155 -14.39 -16.69 4.70
C PHE A 155 -15.48 -15.86 5.37
N ARG A 156 -15.22 -14.56 5.59
CA ARG A 156 -16.21 -13.64 6.18
C ARG A 156 -17.45 -13.49 5.31
N ARG A 157 -17.29 -13.37 3.99
CA ARG A 157 -18.41 -13.32 3.04
C ARG A 157 -19.23 -14.61 3.06
N ALA A 158 -18.58 -15.77 3.01
CA ALA A 158 -19.26 -17.06 3.09
C ALA A 158 -20.06 -17.21 4.39
N PHE A 159 -19.49 -16.81 5.53
CA PHE A 159 -20.15 -16.87 6.83
C PHE A 159 -21.35 -15.92 6.93
N ARG A 160 -21.24 -14.69 6.41
CA ARG A 160 -22.36 -13.73 6.36
C ARG A 160 -23.50 -14.22 5.49
N THR A 161 -23.20 -14.83 4.34
CA THR A 161 -24.22 -15.45 3.47
C THR A 161 -24.91 -16.62 4.16
N LEU A 162 -24.16 -17.47 4.90
CA LEU A 162 -24.72 -18.59 5.65
C LEU A 162 -25.63 -18.14 6.81
N ILE A 163 -25.25 -17.10 7.56
CA ILE A 163 -26.09 -16.52 8.61
C ILE A 163 -27.36 -15.88 8.04
N SER A 164 -27.25 -15.21 6.89
CA SER A 164 -28.41 -14.62 6.22
C SER A 164 -29.39 -15.70 5.72
N PHE A 165 -28.86 -16.85 5.26
CA PHE A 165 -29.66 -17.99 4.83
C PHE A 165 -30.38 -18.70 5.99
N THR A 166 -29.75 -18.78 7.17
CA THR A 166 -30.38 -19.37 8.37
C THR A 166 -31.39 -18.43 9.01
N ALA A 167 -31.17 -17.12 8.95
CA ALA A 167 -32.16 -16.12 9.38
C ALA A 167 -33.44 -16.16 8.53
N PHE A 168 -33.32 -16.40 7.22
CA PHE A 168 -34.48 -16.49 6.31
C PHE A 168 -35.29 -17.79 6.46
N ARG A 169 -34.70 -18.87 7.01
CA ARG A 169 -35.42 -20.14 7.26
C ARG A 169 -36.22 -20.17 8.57
N ARG A 170 -36.20 -19.11 9.39
CA ARG A 170 -36.90 -19.08 10.69
C ARG A 170 -38.29 -18.45 10.66
N PHE A 171 -38.80 -18.08 9.49
CA PHE A 171 -40.21 -17.72 9.28
C PHE A 171 -40.81 -18.51 8.11
N PRO A 172 -41.23 -19.78 8.30
CA PRO A 172 -42.34 -20.30 7.52
C PRO A 172 -43.60 -19.56 8.01
N ASN A 173 -44.23 -18.81 7.10
CA ASN A 173 -45.50 -18.14 7.34
C ASN A 173 -46.51 -19.12 7.95
N ALA A 174 -47.14 -18.67 9.04
CA ALA A 174 -48.41 -19.17 9.54
C ALA A 174 -49.56 -18.82 8.59
#